data_AF-A0A8T4EQJ6-F1
#
_entry.id   AF-A0A8T4EQJ6-F1
#
_cell.length_a   1.000
_cell.length_b   1.000
_cell.length_c   1.000
_cell.angle_alpha   90.00
_cell.angle_beta   90.00
_cell.angle_gamma   90.00
#
_symmetry.space_group_name_H-M   'P 1'
#
loop_
_entity.id
_entity.type
_entity.pdbx_description
1 polymer ?
#
loop_
_entity_poly.entity_id
_entity_poly.type
_entity_poly.pdbx_seq_one_letter_code
_entity_poly.pdbx_strand_id
1 'polypeptide(L)'
;MNPADAEAALRTARLDVERIVTRLVTTAYGEQAVSLRPIFPGAASRHQVADPLPGLWAAKRICSMAKAEVRRFARLAREAGHTWPQIGAALQIRDADYHAPGEAAFEYVAERIYDTPSFSWRCTAEGCGRLIRDFGPLPSFTAEDTEGGHAPGCTGHGGLAAHARRRGLNP
;
A
#
# COMPACT_ATOMS: atom_id res chain seq x y z
N MET A 1 -5.75 -6.13 -16.96
CA MET A 1 -6.48 -4.85 -17.12
C MET A 1 -5.93 -4.16 -18.36
N ASN A 2 -6.78 -3.71 -19.27
CA ASN A 2 -6.32 -2.95 -20.44
C ASN A 2 -5.77 -1.58 -19.96
N PRO A 3 -4.60 -1.12 -20.43
CA PRO A 3 -4.06 0.20 -20.07
C PRO A 3 -5.03 1.37 -20.26
N ALA A 4 -5.89 1.33 -21.27
CA ALA A 4 -6.90 2.37 -21.50
C ALA A 4 -7.96 2.42 -20.39
N ASP A 5 -8.39 1.25 -19.91
CA ASP A 5 -9.36 1.14 -18.81
C ASP A 5 -8.74 1.61 -17.48
N ALA A 6 -7.46 1.32 -17.27
CA ALA A 6 -6.72 1.78 -16.10
C ALA A 6 -6.60 3.31 -16.07
N GLU A 7 -6.27 3.93 -17.21
CA GLU A 7 -6.16 5.39 -17.32
C GLU A 7 -7.53 6.09 -17.13
N ALA A 8 -8.59 5.52 -17.70
CA ALA A 8 -9.96 6.01 -17.48
C ALA A 8 -10.37 5.92 -16.00
N ALA A 9 -10.05 4.80 -15.33
CA ALA A 9 -10.30 4.62 -13.91
C ALA A 9 -9.52 5.63 -13.05
N LEU A 10 -8.25 5.89 -13.37
CA LEU A 10 -7.42 6.88 -12.67
C LEU A 10 -7.96 8.31 -12.84
N ARG A 11 -8.46 8.65 -14.03
CA ARG A 11 -9.12 9.94 -14.27
C ARG A 11 -10.38 10.11 -13.42
N THR A 12 -11.23 9.09 -13.35
CA THR A 12 -12.42 9.11 -12.50
C THR A 12 -12.03 9.21 -11.02
N ALA A 13 -11.04 8.42 -10.58
CA ALA A 13 -10.55 8.46 -9.20
C ALA A 13 -10.03 9.85 -8.81
N ARG A 14 -9.35 10.55 -9.72
CA ARG A 14 -8.90 11.93 -9.49
C ARG A 14 -10.06 12.87 -9.20
N LEU A 15 -11.13 12.82 -10.00
CA LEU A 15 -12.31 13.64 -9.79
C LEU A 15 -13.01 13.30 -8.46
N ASP A 16 -13.01 12.03 -8.08
CA ASP A 16 -13.54 11.60 -6.78
C ASP A 16 -12.70 12.10 -5.61
N VAL A 17 -11.36 12.10 -5.74
CA VAL A 17 -10.46 12.70 -4.74
C VAL A 17 -10.74 14.19 -4.57
N GLU A 18 -10.89 14.94 -5.66
CA GLU A 18 -11.23 16.38 -5.60
C GLU A 18 -12.58 16.59 -4.89
N ARG A 19 -13.59 15.77 -5.18
CA ARG A 19 -14.89 15.82 -4.50
C ARG A 19 -14.78 15.49 -3.01
N ILE A 20 -13.97 14.49 -2.64
CA ILE A 20 -13.73 14.12 -1.24
C ILE A 20 -13.00 15.24 -0.50
N VAL A 21 -12.01 15.89 -1.13
CA VAL A 21 -11.31 17.06 -0.56
C VAL A 21 -12.30 18.17 -0.27
N THR A 22 -13.10 18.59 -1.25
CA THR A 22 -14.08 19.65 -1.07
C THR A 22 -15.07 19.31 0.05
N ARG A 23 -15.60 18.08 0.07
CA ARG A 23 -16.53 17.62 1.11
C ARG A 23 -15.89 17.65 2.51
N LEU A 24 -14.65 17.16 2.65
CA LEU A 24 -13.93 17.20 3.92
C LEU A 24 -13.71 18.63 4.41
N VAL A 25 -13.36 19.54 3.50
CA VAL A 25 -13.18 20.96 3.83
C VAL A 25 -14.48 21.60 4.25
N THR A 26 -15.57 21.41 3.51
CA THR A 26 -16.88 21.93 3.91
C THR A 26 -17.32 21.40 5.27
N THR A 27 -17.09 20.11 5.54
CA THR A 27 -17.47 19.49 6.82
C THR A 27 -16.66 20.03 8.00
N ALA A 28 -15.35 20.24 7.81
CA ALA A 28 -14.45 20.63 8.89
C ALA A 28 -14.34 22.15 9.10
N TYR A 29 -14.49 22.94 8.04
CA TYR A 29 -14.25 24.38 8.03
C TYR A 29 -15.46 25.20 7.59
N GLY A 30 -16.56 24.58 7.15
CA GLY A 30 -17.76 25.27 6.67
C GLY A 30 -17.72 25.64 5.18
N GLU A 31 -18.85 26.13 4.67
CA GLU A 31 -19.03 26.48 3.25
C GLU A 31 -18.13 27.64 2.80
N GLN A 32 -17.77 28.55 3.71
CA GLN A 32 -16.90 29.69 3.44
C GLN A 32 -15.46 29.29 3.09
N ALA A 33 -15.04 28.06 3.42
CA ALA A 33 -13.71 27.54 3.10
C ALA A 33 -13.63 26.93 1.69
N VAL A 34 -14.65 27.19 0.86
CA VAL A 34 -14.79 26.66 -0.49
C VAL A 34 -15.25 27.77 -1.43
N SER A 35 -14.50 27.97 -2.52
CA SER A 35 -14.73 29.07 -3.46
C SER A 35 -15.08 28.57 -4.87
N LEU A 36 -15.90 29.33 -5.60
CA LEU A 36 -16.15 29.10 -7.03
C LEU A 36 -15.01 29.69 -7.86
N ARG A 37 -14.23 28.84 -8.54
CA ARG A 37 -13.12 29.27 -9.40
C ARG A 37 -13.35 28.91 -10.86
N PRO A 38 -12.93 29.79 -11.82
CA PRO A 38 -12.89 29.42 -13.23
C PRO A 38 -12.05 28.16 -13.44
N ILE A 39 -12.45 27.29 -14.38
CA ILE A 39 -11.68 26.07 -14.70
C ILE A 39 -10.29 26.42 -15.26
N PHE A 40 -10.20 27.52 -15.98
CA PHE A 40 -8.95 28.15 -16.45
C PHE A 40 -9.13 29.68 -16.49
N PRO A 41 -8.05 30.47 -16.54
CA PRO A 41 -8.13 31.92 -16.67
C PRO A 41 -8.99 32.33 -17.88
N GLY A 42 -10.07 33.08 -17.65
CA GLY A 42 -11.01 33.51 -18.70
C GLY A 42 -12.19 32.57 -18.99
N ALA A 43 -12.29 31.42 -18.31
CA ALA A 43 -13.43 30.52 -18.48
C ALA A 43 -14.73 31.10 -17.89
N ALA A 44 -15.85 30.95 -18.62
CA ALA A 44 -17.18 31.23 -18.09
C ALA A 44 -17.62 30.17 -17.06
N SER A 45 -17.24 28.91 -17.31
CA SER A 45 -17.52 27.79 -16.41
C SER A 45 -16.69 27.88 -15.14
N ARG A 46 -17.36 27.71 -14.00
CA ARG A 46 -16.76 27.71 -12.67
C ARG A 46 -16.99 26.36 -11.99
N HIS A 47 -16.10 26.00 -11.08
CA HIS A 47 -16.22 24.82 -10.25
C HIS A 47 -15.90 25.17 -8.81
N GLN A 48 -16.50 24.40 -7.91
CA GLN A 48 -16.35 24.59 -6.48
C GLN A 48 -15.06 23.90 -6.02
N VAL A 49 -14.14 24.67 -5.41
CA VAL A 49 -12.86 24.17 -4.94
C VAL A 49 -12.59 24.59 -3.51
N ALA A 50 -11.99 23.69 -2.74
CA ALA A 50 -11.49 24.04 -1.42
C ALA A 50 -10.48 25.19 -1.50
N ASP A 51 -10.51 26.07 -0.50
CA ASP A 51 -9.46 27.06 -0.33
C ASP A 51 -8.11 26.39 -0.05
N PRO A 52 -6.97 27.01 -0.43
CA PRO A 52 -5.70 26.30 -0.53
C PRO A 52 -5.23 25.63 0.76
N LEU A 53 -5.33 26.32 1.91
CA LEU A 53 -4.85 25.78 3.18
C LEU A 53 -5.77 24.66 3.74
N PRO A 54 -7.11 24.84 3.84
CA PRO A 54 -8.00 23.73 4.16
C PRO A 54 -7.91 22.56 3.17
N GLY A 55 -7.77 22.86 1.88
CA GLY A 55 -7.58 21.86 0.83
C GLY A 55 -6.31 21.03 1.03
N LEU A 56 -5.19 21.66 1.37
CA LEU A 56 -3.93 20.98 1.68
C LEU A 56 -4.07 20.08 2.92
N TRP A 57 -4.76 20.54 3.97
CA TRP A 57 -5.06 19.72 5.14
C TRP A 57 -5.87 18.47 4.75
N ALA A 58 -6.93 18.63 3.97
CA ALA A 58 -7.79 17.52 3.56
C ALA A 58 -7.03 16.52 2.68
N ALA A 59 -6.28 17.01 1.68
CA ALA A 59 -5.45 16.18 0.82
C ALA A 59 -4.42 15.38 1.64
N LYS A 60 -3.76 16.00 2.63
CA LYS A 60 -2.81 15.28 3.50
C LYS A 60 -3.49 14.18 4.30
N ARG A 61 -4.72 14.39 4.79
CA ARG A 61 -5.50 13.36 5.51
C ARG A 61 -5.88 12.21 4.60
N ILE A 62 -6.36 12.49 3.37
CA ILE A 62 -6.67 11.46 2.37
C ILE A 62 -5.42 10.63 2.05
N CYS A 63 -4.27 11.27 1.82
CA CYS A 63 -3.00 10.56 1.59
C CYS A 63 -2.63 9.64 2.76
N SER A 64 -2.82 10.08 4.01
CA SER A 64 -2.57 9.22 5.18
C SER A 64 -3.54 8.03 5.25
N MET A 65 -4.82 8.24 4.93
CA MET A 65 -5.83 7.16 4.88
C MET A 65 -5.53 6.16 3.76
N ALA A 66 -5.17 6.65 2.56
CA ALA A 66 -4.78 5.80 1.44
C ALA A 66 -3.55 4.95 1.78
N LYS A 67 -2.55 5.53 2.46
CA LYS A 67 -1.38 4.78 2.96
C LYS A 67 -1.76 3.69 3.96
N ALA A 68 -2.72 3.98 4.86
CA ALA A 68 -3.23 2.97 5.79
C ALA A 68 -3.94 1.83 5.05
N GLU A 69 -4.74 2.14 4.03
CA GLU A 69 -5.40 1.14 3.18
C GLU A 69 -4.40 0.28 2.40
N VAL A 70 -3.33 0.88 1.86
CA VAL A 70 -2.26 0.11 1.21
C VAL A 70 -1.62 -0.88 2.19
N ARG A 71 -1.30 -0.45 3.42
CA ARG A 71 -0.79 -1.36 4.47
C ARG A 71 -1.78 -2.46 4.82
N ARG A 72 -3.08 -2.14 4.90
CA ARG A 72 -4.14 -3.11 5.17
C ARG A 72 -4.20 -4.16 4.06
N PHE A 73 -4.19 -3.75 2.79
CA PHE A 73 -4.20 -4.68 1.67
C PHE A 73 -2.90 -5.48 1.54
N ALA A 74 -1.74 -4.89 1.83
CA ALA A 74 -0.48 -5.63 1.90
C ALA A 74 -0.54 -6.71 3.00
N ARG A 75 -1.15 -6.41 4.15
CA ARG A 75 -1.37 -7.40 5.22
C ARG A 75 -2.26 -8.54 4.72
N LEU A 76 -3.43 -8.21 4.18
CA LEU A 76 -4.34 -9.21 3.61
C LEU A 76 -3.66 -10.05 2.52
N ALA A 77 -2.81 -9.45 1.70
CA ALA A 77 -2.07 -10.17 0.67
C ALA A 77 -1.07 -11.17 1.29
N ARG A 78 -0.32 -10.78 2.33
CA ARG A 78 0.56 -11.71 3.07
C ARG A 78 -0.24 -12.82 3.76
N GLU A 79 -1.37 -12.49 4.36
CA GLU A 79 -2.28 -13.46 4.99
C GLU A 79 -2.90 -14.44 3.95
N ALA A 80 -3.09 -14.00 2.71
CA ALA A 80 -3.51 -14.83 1.58
C ALA A 80 -2.35 -15.60 0.90
N GLY A 81 -1.12 -15.41 1.38
CA GLY A 81 0.05 -16.14 0.92
C GLY A 81 0.85 -15.49 -0.22
N HIS A 82 0.56 -14.23 -0.56
CA HIS A 82 1.31 -13.53 -1.59
C HIS A 82 2.71 -13.13 -1.13
N THR A 83 3.68 -13.17 -2.04
CA THR A 83 5.08 -12.80 -1.79
C THR A 83 5.31 -11.29 -1.95
N TRP A 84 6.40 -10.78 -1.39
CA TRP A 84 6.78 -9.37 -1.53
C TRP A 84 6.93 -8.91 -3.00
N PRO A 85 7.54 -9.69 -3.92
CA PRO A 85 7.54 -9.35 -5.35
C PRO A 85 6.14 -9.23 -5.96
N GLN A 86 5.21 -10.12 -5.60
CA GLN A 86 3.81 -10.04 -6.09
C GLN A 86 3.11 -8.78 -5.58
N ILE A 87 3.35 -8.41 -4.32
CA ILE A 87 2.85 -7.15 -3.73
C ILE A 87 3.46 -5.94 -4.45
N GLY A 88 4.77 -5.97 -4.73
CA GLY A 88 5.46 -4.91 -5.49
C GLY A 88 4.89 -4.70 -6.89
N ALA A 89 4.61 -5.81 -7.60
CA ALA A 89 3.95 -5.76 -8.91
C ALA A 89 2.54 -5.14 -8.81
N ALA A 90 1.75 -5.49 -7.80
CA ALA A 90 0.42 -4.91 -7.58
C ALA A 90 0.49 -3.40 -7.24
N LEU A 91 1.52 -2.97 -6.52
CA LEU A 91 1.80 -1.55 -6.24
C LEU A 91 2.38 -0.79 -7.44
N GLN A 92 2.62 -1.48 -8.57
CA GLN A 92 3.30 -0.94 -9.75
C GLN A 92 4.68 -0.34 -9.44
N ILE A 93 5.34 -0.88 -8.40
CA ILE A 93 6.73 -0.55 -8.10
C ILE A 93 7.58 -1.22 -9.19
N ARG A 94 8.21 -0.40 -10.02
CA ARG A 94 9.15 -0.86 -11.03
C ARG A 94 10.52 -1.08 -10.38
N ASP A 95 11.36 -1.89 -11.01
CA ASP A 95 12.77 -2.00 -10.67
C ASP A 95 13.36 -0.58 -10.56
N ALA A 96 13.75 -0.20 -9.36
CA ALA A 96 14.62 0.95 -9.15
C ALA A 96 16.05 0.41 -9.18
N ASP A 97 17.00 1.18 -9.71
CA ASP A 97 18.39 0.76 -9.97
C ASP A 97 19.11 0.14 -8.74
N TYR A 98 18.56 0.29 -7.53
CA TYR A 98 19.16 -0.14 -6.27
C TYR A 98 18.31 -1.08 -5.41
N HIS A 99 17.05 -1.40 -5.78
CA HIS A 99 16.19 -2.28 -4.98
C HIS A 99 15.36 -3.23 -5.84
N ALA A 100 15.40 -4.53 -5.51
CA ALA A 100 14.47 -5.49 -6.09
C ALA A 100 13.02 -5.10 -5.73
N PRO A 101 12.01 -5.37 -6.59
CA PRO A 101 10.63 -4.94 -6.36
C PRO A 101 10.04 -5.41 -5.03
N GLY A 102 10.47 -6.60 -4.56
CA GLY A 102 10.06 -7.12 -3.26
C GLY A 102 10.63 -6.34 -2.08
N GLU A 103 11.88 -5.89 -2.16
CA GLU A 103 12.49 -5.03 -1.13
C GLU A 103 11.78 -3.68 -1.08
N ALA A 104 11.62 -3.04 -2.24
CA ALA A 104 10.94 -1.75 -2.32
C ALA A 104 9.47 -1.83 -1.86
N ALA A 105 8.77 -2.93 -2.15
CA ALA A 105 7.42 -3.17 -1.66
C ALA A 105 7.38 -3.30 -0.13
N PHE A 106 8.30 -4.07 0.45
CA PHE A 106 8.42 -4.20 1.90
C PHE A 106 8.70 -2.84 2.55
N GLU A 107 9.71 -2.12 2.08
CA GLU A 107 10.08 -0.80 2.61
C GLU A 107 8.94 0.21 2.52
N TYR A 108 8.14 0.16 1.45
CA TYR A 108 6.99 1.04 1.25
C TYR A 108 5.94 0.88 2.36
N VAL A 109 5.69 -0.36 2.82
CA VAL A 109 4.63 -0.65 3.80
C VAL A 109 5.14 -0.83 5.23
N ALA A 110 6.41 -1.17 5.40
CA ALA A 110 7.02 -1.47 6.69
C ALA A 110 6.92 -0.30 7.67
N GLU A 111 6.87 -0.65 8.95
CA GLU A 111 6.97 0.28 10.06
C GLU A 111 8.38 0.20 10.64
N ARG A 112 8.99 1.35 10.94
CA ARG A 112 10.29 1.39 11.60
C ARG A 112 10.07 1.53 13.10
N ILE A 113 10.38 0.46 13.84
CA ILE A 113 10.41 0.47 15.30
C ILE A 113 11.88 0.36 15.70
N TYR A 114 12.40 1.40 16.38
CA TYR A 114 13.81 1.48 16.80
C TYR A 114 14.79 1.13 15.65
N ASP A 115 14.60 1.78 14.50
CA ASP A 115 15.40 1.66 13.27
C ASP A 115 15.34 0.34 12.51
N THR A 116 14.64 -0.68 13.00
CA THR A 116 14.43 -1.92 12.25
C THR A 116 13.09 -1.87 11.52
N PRO A 117 13.06 -1.90 10.16
CA PRO A 117 11.82 -2.02 9.43
C PRO A 117 11.21 -3.40 9.69
N SER A 118 9.92 -3.44 10.01
CA SER A 118 9.17 -4.68 10.16
C SER A 118 7.73 -4.51 9.70
N PHE A 119 7.11 -5.62 9.33
CA PHE A 119 5.72 -5.67 8.92
C PHE A 119 5.02 -6.84 9.61
N SER A 120 3.81 -6.61 10.13
CA SER A 120 3.08 -7.64 10.89
C SER A 120 1.79 -8.09 10.21
N TRP A 121 1.58 -9.40 10.22
CA TRP A 121 0.44 -10.09 9.60
C TRP A 121 0.15 -11.41 10.31
N ARG A 122 -1.05 -11.99 10.17
CA ARG A 122 -1.38 -13.28 10.82
C ARG A 122 -1.12 -14.47 9.89
N CYS A 123 -0.38 -15.45 10.36
CA CYS A 123 -0.20 -16.69 9.62
C CYS A 123 -1.53 -17.45 9.54
N THR A 124 -1.98 -17.72 8.32
CA THR A 124 -3.22 -18.46 8.02
C THR A 124 -2.98 -19.94 7.76
N ALA A 125 -1.72 -20.39 7.80
CA ALA A 125 -1.38 -21.80 7.67
C ALA A 125 -2.07 -22.63 8.78
N GLU A 126 -2.52 -23.82 8.41
CA GLU A 126 -3.19 -24.75 9.33
C GLU A 126 -2.30 -25.03 10.55
N GLY A 127 -2.88 -24.87 11.75
CA GLY A 127 -2.17 -25.09 13.01
C GLY A 127 -1.27 -23.93 13.50
N CYS A 128 -1.08 -22.85 12.72
CA CYS A 128 -0.28 -21.70 13.16
C CYS A 128 -1.11 -20.57 13.80
N GLY A 129 -1.85 -19.78 13.01
CA GLY A 129 -2.71 -18.69 13.50
C GLY A 129 -1.99 -17.52 14.21
N ARG A 130 -0.65 -17.55 14.28
CA ARG A 130 0.15 -16.60 15.07
C ARG A 130 0.32 -15.25 14.36
N LEU A 131 0.61 -14.21 15.13
CA LEU A 131 1.05 -12.92 14.60
C LEU A 131 2.53 -13.01 14.22
N ILE A 132 2.82 -12.82 12.95
CA ILE A 132 4.16 -12.88 12.38
C ILE A 132 4.75 -11.48 12.34
N ARG A 133 6.05 -11.38 12.64
CA ARG A 133 6.87 -10.20 12.36
C ARG A 133 7.79 -10.53 11.19
N ASP A 134 7.54 -9.86 10.07
CA ASP A 134 8.26 -9.99 8.81
C ASP A 134 9.29 -8.85 8.72
N PHE A 135 10.55 -9.19 8.44
CA PHE A 135 11.67 -8.25 8.25
C PHE A 135 11.97 -8.00 6.77
N GLY A 136 11.14 -8.55 5.88
CA GLY A 136 11.24 -8.35 4.45
C GLY A 136 12.37 -9.14 3.80
N PRO A 137 12.45 -9.12 2.46
CA PRO A 137 13.50 -9.78 1.70
C PRO A 137 14.78 -8.91 1.67
N LEU A 138 15.17 -8.34 2.80
CA LEU A 138 16.32 -7.44 2.85
C LEU A 138 17.64 -8.23 2.82
N PRO A 139 18.71 -7.72 2.17
CA PRO A 139 20.00 -8.44 2.04
C PRO A 139 20.63 -8.87 3.36
N SER A 140 20.30 -8.20 4.46
CA SER A 140 20.82 -8.49 5.80
C SER A 140 20.18 -9.69 6.50
N PHE A 141 19.11 -10.27 5.94
CA PHE A 141 18.40 -11.41 6.54
C PHE A 141 18.50 -12.64 5.63
N THR A 142 18.72 -13.82 6.23
CA THR A 142 18.55 -15.07 5.49
C THR A 142 17.06 -15.35 5.29
N ALA A 143 16.70 -16.16 4.29
CA ALA A 143 15.30 -16.51 4.01
C ALA A 143 14.55 -17.08 5.25
N GLU A 144 15.27 -17.74 6.16
CA GLU A 144 14.75 -18.32 7.40
C GLU A 144 14.54 -17.28 8.50
N ASP A 145 15.35 -16.20 8.51
CA ASP A 145 15.29 -15.11 9.48
C ASP A 145 14.32 -13.98 9.09
N THR A 146 13.73 -14.05 7.90
CA THR A 146 12.81 -13.01 7.40
C THR A 146 11.48 -12.98 8.15
N GLU A 147 11.04 -14.08 8.75
CA GLU A 147 9.74 -14.18 9.44
C GLU A 147 9.89 -14.78 10.85
N GLY A 148 9.55 -14.01 11.88
CA GLY A 148 9.51 -14.47 13.27
C GLY A 148 8.08 -14.65 13.80
N GLY A 149 7.88 -15.62 14.70
CA GLY A 149 6.63 -15.78 15.46
C GLY A 149 5.72 -16.94 15.04
N HIS A 150 6.18 -17.81 14.12
CA HIS A 150 5.45 -19.01 13.72
C HIS A 150 5.31 -20.04 14.84
N ALA A 151 4.26 -20.86 14.79
CA ALA A 151 4.12 -22.03 15.66
C ALA A 151 5.15 -23.11 15.29
N PRO A 152 5.56 -23.99 16.24
CA PRO A 152 6.44 -25.11 15.94
C PRO A 152 5.88 -25.99 14.81
N GLY A 153 6.72 -26.29 13.82
CA GLY A 153 6.32 -27.11 12.66
C GLY A 153 5.51 -26.36 11.58
N CYS A 154 5.24 -25.07 11.76
CA CYS A 154 4.67 -24.25 10.70
C CYS A 154 5.68 -24.13 9.55
N THR A 155 5.23 -24.43 8.34
CA THR A 155 6.09 -24.34 7.15
C THR A 155 6.32 -22.90 6.68
N GLY A 156 5.67 -21.88 7.27
CA GLY A 156 5.83 -20.46 6.91
C GLY A 156 5.73 -20.19 5.39
N HIS A 157 6.15 -19.02 4.93
CA HIS A 157 6.38 -18.81 3.48
C HIS A 157 7.80 -19.20 3.07
N GLY A 158 8.80 -19.01 3.93
CA GLY A 158 10.18 -19.46 3.69
C GLY A 158 10.28 -20.98 3.48
N GLY A 159 9.47 -21.77 4.19
CA GLY A 159 9.41 -23.21 4.02
C GLY A 159 8.56 -23.66 2.83
N LEU A 160 7.63 -22.86 2.29
CA LEU A 160 6.95 -23.16 1.02
C LEU A 160 7.93 -23.10 -0.17
N ALA A 161 8.79 -22.08 -0.23
CA ALA A 161 9.83 -21.98 -1.25
C ALA A 161 10.91 -23.08 -1.12
N ALA A 162 11.22 -23.51 0.11
CA ALA A 162 12.12 -24.64 0.37
C ALA A 162 11.43 -26.00 0.13
N HIS A 163 10.11 -26.12 0.32
CA HIS A 163 9.31 -27.32 0.05
C HIS A 163 9.10 -27.54 -1.45
N ALA A 164 8.79 -26.47 -2.21
CA ALA A 164 8.67 -26.51 -3.67
C ALA A 164 10.01 -26.93 -4.32
N ARG A 165 11.13 -26.35 -3.88
CA ARG A 165 12.48 -26.75 -4.31
C ARG A 165 12.82 -28.21 -3.98
N ARG A 166 12.44 -28.71 -2.81
CA ARG A 166 12.65 -30.12 -2.41
C ARG A 166 11.77 -31.11 -3.17
N ARG A 167 10.65 -30.68 -3.74
CA ARG A 167 9.74 -31.53 -4.55
C ARG A 167 9.92 -31.40 -6.06
N GLY A 168 10.90 -30.63 -6.53
CA GLY A 168 11.12 -30.42 -7.96
C GLY A 168 9.97 -29.68 -8.66
N LEU A 169 9.12 -28.99 -7.90
CA LEU A 169 8.05 -28.15 -8.43
C LEU A 169 8.63 -26.74 -8.57
N ASN A 170 8.77 -26.28 -9.81
CA ASN A 170 9.27 -24.93 -10.10
C ASN A 170 8.25 -23.90 -9.58
N PRO A 171 8.70 -22.78 -8.94
CA PRO A 171 7.81 -21.75 -8.41
C PRO A 171 7.00 -21.04 -9.50
#